data_AF-A0A0F9DAW1-F1
#
_entry.id   AF-A0A0F9DAW1-F1
#
_cell.length_a   1.000
_cell.length_b   1.000
_cell.length_c   1.000
_cell.angle_alpha   90.00
_cell.angle_beta   90.00
_cell.angle_gamma   90.00
#
_symmetry.space_group_name_H-M   'P 1'
#
loop_
_entity.id
_entity.type
_entity.pdbx_description
1 polymer ?
#
loop_
_entity_poly.entity_id
_entity_poly.type
_entity_poly.pdbx_seq_one_letter_code
_entity_poly.pdbx_strand_id
1 'polypeptide(L)'
;MKFLPAAILVVLIFGCASEPTYIEQLNTRPTPTTAGQLRQECDWINLEIARMQNIAQYGATTQYALYYQMAARTNIAALRNRSTNIGCRYR
;
A
#
# COMPACT_ATOMS: atom_id res chain seq x y z
N MET A 1 16.67 27.53 -51.18
CA MET A 1 16.11 27.10 -49.87
C MET A 1 15.85 25.60 -49.94
N LYS A 2 16.74 24.79 -49.37
CA LYS A 2 16.58 23.33 -49.27
C LYS A 2 16.87 22.97 -47.81
N PHE A 3 15.81 22.75 -47.04
CA PHE A 3 15.86 22.36 -45.64
C PHE A 3 15.71 20.84 -45.54
N LEU A 4 16.71 20.23 -44.93
CA LEU A 4 16.62 19.03 -44.09
C LEU A 4 17.59 19.32 -42.93
N PRO A 5 17.32 18.89 -41.67
CA PRO A 5 16.95 17.51 -41.39
C PRO A 5 16.06 17.26 -40.15
N ALA A 6 15.69 15.98 -39.99
CA ALA A 6 15.64 15.22 -38.73
C ALA A 6 14.57 15.49 -37.65
N ALA A 7 13.98 14.36 -37.22
CA ALA A 7 13.38 14.07 -35.91
C ALA A 7 12.13 14.88 -35.56
N ILE A 8 11.02 14.27 -35.19
CA ILE A 8 10.87 13.61 -33.88
C ILE A 8 9.82 12.51 -34.05
N LEU A 9 10.27 11.27 -33.92
CA LEU A 9 9.41 10.12 -33.68
C LEU A 9 8.91 10.26 -32.23
N VAL A 10 7.69 10.75 -32.03
CA VAL A 10 7.07 10.81 -30.70
C VAL A 10 6.77 9.37 -30.28
N VAL A 11 7.70 8.78 -29.54
CA VAL A 11 7.51 7.51 -28.84
C VAL A 11 6.48 7.78 -27.75
N LEU A 12 5.22 7.43 -28.02
CA LEU A 12 4.17 7.28 -27.01
C LEU A 12 4.53 6.08 -26.15
N ILE A 13 5.38 6.32 -25.14
CA ILE A 13 5.61 5.38 -24.05
C ILE A 13 4.32 5.37 -23.24
N PHE A 14 3.40 4.46 -23.57
CA PHE A 14 2.42 3.98 -22.61
C PHE A 14 3.21 3.23 -21.54
N GLY A 15 3.77 3.98 -20.58
CA GLY A 15 4.28 3.41 -19.36
C GLY A 15 3.10 2.76 -18.66
N CYS A 16 3.04 1.42 -18.69
CA CYS A 16 2.25 0.66 -17.75
C CYS A 16 2.76 1.02 -16.35
N ALA A 17 2.18 2.04 -15.72
CA ALA A 17 2.36 2.26 -14.30
C ALA A 17 1.67 1.09 -13.61
N SER A 18 2.45 0.07 -13.25
CA SER A 18 2.01 -1.01 -12.37
C SER A 18 1.43 -0.39 -11.10
N GLU A 19 0.21 -0.78 -10.72
CA GLU A 19 -0.39 -0.28 -9.49
C GLU A 19 0.53 -0.62 -8.30
N PRO A 20 0.81 0.36 -7.43
CA PRO A 20 1.69 0.13 -6.29
C PRO A 20 1.08 -0.93 -5.38
N THR A 21 1.91 -1.90 -4.99
CA THR A 21 1.55 -2.91 -4.00
C THR A 21 1.17 -2.24 -2.68
N TYR A 22 0.42 -2.96 -1.85
CA TYR A 22 -0.01 -2.43 -0.55
C TYR A 22 1.17 -1.97 0.33
N ILE A 23 2.31 -2.66 0.26
CA ILE A 23 3.54 -2.29 0.98
C ILE A 23 4.13 -0.98 0.42
N GLU A 24 4.16 -0.81 -0.90
CA GLU A 24 4.62 0.44 -1.51
C GLU A 24 3.71 1.61 -1.12
N GLN A 25 2.40 1.40 -1.10
CA GLN A 25 1.45 2.40 -0.61
C GLN A 25 1.73 2.77 0.86
N LEU A 26 1.98 1.78 1.72
CA LEU A 26 2.36 2.03 3.12
C LEU A 26 3.67 2.81 3.26
N ASN A 27 4.64 2.57 2.38
CA ASN A 27 5.94 3.26 2.40
C ASN A 27 5.82 4.72 1.94
N THR A 28 4.81 5.09 1.16
CA THR A 28 4.55 6.49 0.78
C THR A 28 3.92 7.31 1.90
N ARG A 29 3.35 6.67 2.93
CA ARG A 29 2.73 7.37 4.06
C ARG A 29 3.81 8.04 4.92
N PRO A 30 3.68 9.35 5.21
CA PRO A 30 4.68 10.09 5.97
C PRO A 30 4.87 9.52 7.37
N THR A 31 6.08 9.60 7.90
CA THR A 31 6.36 9.28 9.30
C THR A 31 5.78 10.38 10.19
N PRO A 32 5.02 10.05 11.24
CA PRO A 32 4.48 11.04 12.17
C PRO A 32 5.60 11.84 12.84
N THR A 33 5.48 13.18 12.90
CA THR A 33 6.47 14.06 13.54
C THR A 33 6.00 14.63 14.89
N THR A 34 4.71 14.47 15.19
CA THR A 34 4.10 14.92 16.45
C THR A 34 3.41 13.75 17.17
N ALA A 35 3.26 13.86 18.49
CA ALA A 35 2.55 12.85 19.29
C ALA A 35 1.08 12.66 18.84
N GLY A 36 0.42 13.74 18.42
CA GLY A 36 -0.96 13.69 17.90
C GLY A 36 -1.04 12.90 16.59
N GLN A 37 -0.15 13.16 15.64
CA GLN A 37 -0.07 12.40 14.39
C GLN A 37 0.31 10.95 14.64
N LEU A 38 1.21 10.69 15.58
CA LEU A 38 1.60 9.33 15.94
C LEU A 38 0.38 8.55 16.43
N ARG A 39 -0.40 9.14 17.34
CA ARG A 39 -1.62 8.52 17.85
C ARG A 39 -2.61 8.22 16.73
N GLN A 40 -2.89 9.20 15.87
CA GLN A 40 -3.80 9.02 14.74
C GLN A 40 -3.35 7.91 13.78
N GLU A 41 -2.06 7.86 13.48
CA GLU A 41 -1.50 6.82 12.59
C GLU A 41 -1.60 5.43 13.24
N CYS A 42 -1.33 5.32 14.56
CA CYS A 42 -1.49 4.06 15.28
C CYS A 42 -2.96 3.60 15.33
N ASP A 43 -3.90 4.52 15.56
CA ASP A 43 -5.33 4.23 15.55
C ASP A 43 -5.79 3.78 14.16
N TRP A 44 -5.32 4.45 13.10
CA TRP A 44 -5.57 4.05 11.72
C TRP A 44 -5.01 2.65 11.40
N ILE A 45 -3.77 2.36 11.80
CA ILE A 45 -3.15 1.03 11.61
C ILE A 45 -4.00 -0.06 12.27
N ASN A 46 -4.48 0.17 13.49
CA ASN A 46 -5.30 -0.82 14.21
C ASN A 46 -6.62 -1.09 13.49
N LEU A 47 -7.30 -0.03 13.01
CA LEU A 47 -8.53 -0.16 12.23
C LEU A 47 -8.28 -0.90 10.91
N GLU A 48 -7.17 -0.61 10.25
CA GLU A 48 -6.82 -1.23 8.99
C GLU A 48 -6.44 -2.72 9.16
N ILE A 49 -5.76 -3.09 10.26
CA ILE A 49 -5.54 -4.49 10.63
C ILE A 49 -6.88 -5.21 10.82
N ALA A 50 -7.82 -4.60 11.56
CA ALA A 50 -9.15 -5.17 11.77
C ALA A 50 -9.92 -5.31 10.43
N ARG A 51 -9.78 -4.35 9.52
CA ARG A 51 -10.34 -4.43 8.17
C ARG A 51 -9.76 -5.62 7.40
N MET A 52 -8.45 -5.83 7.43
CA MET A 52 -7.81 -6.97 6.77
C MET A 52 -8.25 -8.32 7.36
N GLN A 53 -8.43 -8.39 8.68
CA GLN A 53 -8.99 -9.59 9.33
C GLN A 53 -10.41 -9.88 8.85
N ASN A 54 -11.26 -8.85 8.73
CA ASN A 54 -12.60 -8.99 8.16
C ASN A 54 -12.54 -9.44 6.70
N ILE A 55 -11.68 -8.85 5.87
CA ILE A 55 -11.50 -9.28 4.47
C ILE A 55 -11.07 -10.75 4.39
N ALA A 56 -10.17 -11.19 5.27
CA ALA A 56 -9.77 -12.60 5.32
C ALA A 56 -10.96 -13.51 5.67
N GLN A 57 -11.80 -13.09 6.62
CA GLN A 57 -12.97 -13.85 7.07
C GLN A 57 -14.08 -13.91 6.02
N TYR A 58 -14.47 -12.78 5.44
CA TYR A 58 -15.47 -12.74 4.37
C TYR A 58 -14.94 -13.38 3.08
N GLY A 59 -13.66 -13.16 2.76
CA GLY A 59 -13.01 -13.79 1.62
C GLY A 59 -12.97 -15.31 1.74
N ALA A 60 -12.94 -15.85 2.97
CA ALA A 60 -12.91 -17.29 3.22
C ALA A 60 -14.16 -18.04 2.73
N THR A 61 -15.28 -17.36 2.50
CA THR A 61 -16.51 -17.97 1.95
C THR A 61 -16.56 -17.92 0.42
N THR A 62 -15.52 -17.42 -0.24
CA THR A 62 -15.45 -17.29 -1.71
C THR A 62 -14.59 -18.39 -2.32
N GLN A 63 -14.72 -18.60 -3.63
CA GLN A 63 -13.85 -19.49 -4.41
C GLN A 63 -12.36 -19.11 -4.38
N TYR A 64 -12.03 -17.88 -3.95
CA TYR A 64 -10.66 -17.36 -3.83
C TYR A 64 -10.21 -17.23 -2.37
N ALA A 65 -10.77 -18.03 -1.46
CA ALA A 65 -10.50 -18.00 -0.02
C ALA A 65 -9.00 -17.91 0.32
N LEU A 66 -8.17 -18.77 -0.27
CA LEU A 66 -6.73 -18.79 -0.02
C LEU A 66 -6.05 -17.49 -0.44
N TYR A 67 -6.45 -16.91 -1.58
CA TYR A 67 -5.89 -15.65 -2.06
C TYR A 67 -6.21 -14.51 -1.09
N TYR A 68 -7.47 -14.37 -0.68
CA TYR A 68 -7.86 -13.33 0.29
C TYR A 68 -7.16 -13.49 1.63
N GLN A 69 -7.07 -14.73 2.13
CA GLN A 69 -6.38 -15.01 3.40
C GLN A 69 -4.89 -14.67 3.32
N MET A 70 -4.21 -15.06 2.24
CA MET A 70 -2.79 -14.77 2.03
C MET A 70 -2.55 -13.27 1.88
N ALA A 71 -3.33 -12.58 1.03
CA ALA A 71 -3.21 -11.14 0.83
C ALA A 71 -3.44 -10.36 2.14
N ALA A 72 -4.50 -10.71 2.89
CA ALA A 72 -4.79 -10.09 4.18
C ALA A 72 -3.66 -10.30 5.19
N ARG A 73 -3.10 -11.52 5.29
CA ARG A 73 -1.98 -11.82 6.19
C ARG A 73 -0.73 -11.00 5.84
N THR A 74 -0.40 -10.90 4.55
CA THR A 74 0.73 -10.08 4.09
C THR A 74 0.53 -8.60 4.43
N ASN A 75 -0.67 -8.07 4.21
CA ASN A 75 -1.00 -6.68 4.52
C ASN A 75 -0.95 -6.41 6.04
N ILE A 76 -1.47 -7.32 6.86
CA ILE A 76 -1.37 -7.24 8.33
C ILE A 76 0.09 -7.24 8.78
N ALA A 77 0.94 -8.09 8.20
CA ALA A 77 2.36 -8.11 8.55
C ALA A 77 3.04 -6.77 8.22
N ALA A 78 2.73 -6.17 7.06
CA ALA A 78 3.25 -4.86 6.67
C ALA A 78 2.78 -3.74 7.63
N LEU A 79 1.50 -3.75 8.01
CA LEU A 79 0.93 -2.81 8.98
C LEU A 79 1.61 -2.92 10.36
N ARG A 80 1.83 -4.16 10.83
CA ARG A 80 2.52 -4.42 12.10
C ARG A 80 3.99 -4.01 12.06
N ASN A 81 4.66 -4.19 10.92
CA ASN A 81 6.02 -3.71 10.73
C ASN A 81 6.06 -2.18 10.82
N ARG A 82 5.19 -1.48 10.08
CA ARG A 82 5.07 -0.02 10.16
C ARG A 82 4.77 0.46 11.58
N SER A 83 3.82 -0.17 12.27
CA SER A 83 3.48 0.19 13.65
C SER A 83 4.69 0.10 14.58
N THR A 84 5.54 -0.91 14.37
CA THR A 84 6.76 -1.11 15.15
C THR A 84 7.79 -0.03 14.82
N ASN A 85 7.97 0.29 13.53
CA ASN A 85 8.92 1.30 13.09
C ASN A 85 8.58 2.71 13.58
N ILE A 86 7.28 3.04 13.66
CA ILE A 86 6.84 4.37 14.16
C ILE A 86 6.62 4.41 15.67
N GLY A 87 6.80 3.29 16.39
CA GLY A 87 6.71 3.24 17.85
C GLY A 87 5.28 3.20 18.40
N CYS A 88 4.32 2.62 17.67
CA CYS A 88 2.98 2.37 18.20
C CYS A 88 3.05 1.43 19.41
N ARG A 89 2.41 1.84 20.51
CA ARG A 89 2.18 0.95 21.66
C ARG A 89 0.89 0.17 21.40
N TYR A 90 1.00 -1.14 21.24
CA TYR A 90 -0.18 -2.01 21.30
C TYR A 90 -0.78 -1.88 22.72
N ARG A 91 -2.05 -1.49 22.81
CA ARG A 91 -2.82 -1.54 24.05
C ARG A 91 -3.55 -2.86 24.14
#